data_AF-A0A075I4Z0-F1
#
_entry.id   AF-A0A075I4Z0-F1
#
_cell.length_a   1.000
_cell.length_b   1.000
_cell.length_c   1.000
_cell.angle_alpha   90.00
_cell.angle_beta   90.00
_cell.angle_gamma   90.00
#
_symmetry.space_group_name_H-M   'P 1'
#
loop_
_entity.id
_entity.type
_entity.pdbx_description
1 polymer ?
#
loop_
_entity_poly.entity_id
_entity_poly.type
_entity_poly.pdbx_seq_one_letter_code
_entity_poly.pdbx_strand_id
1 'polypeptide(L)' 'MEHTKGIIKGSKTLTLKPKDGGSLLEVNWDVKMSGLAGMFTGMIKKHIRNGTEQAMEAIKQHAERS' A
#
# COMPACT_ATOMS: atom_id res chain seq x y z
N MET A 1 -27.28 -8.58 -9.26
CA MET A 1 -26.39 -7.61 -9.93
C MET A 1 -24.99 -7.85 -9.42
N GLU A 2 -24.13 -8.41 -10.26
CA GLU A 2 -22.75 -8.72 -9.89
C GLU A 2 -21.89 -7.49 -10.19
N HIS A 3 -21.58 -6.70 -9.16
CA HIS A 3 -20.51 -5.71 -9.24
C HIS A 3 -19.23 -6.50 -9.48
N THR A 4 -18.47 -6.20 -10.53
CA THR A 4 -17.21 -6.87 -10.84
C THR A 4 -16.33 -6.92 -9.60
N LYS A 5 -16.31 -8.09 -8.92
CA LYS A 5 -15.44 -8.34 -7.78
C LYS A 5 -14.03 -8.42 -8.34
N GLY A 6 -13.35 -7.28 -8.36
CA GLY A 6 -12.02 -7.12 -8.94
C GLY A 6 -11.09 -8.29 -8.57
N ILE A 7 -10.19 -8.61 -9.50
CA ILE A 7 -9.31 -9.78 -9.41
C ILE A 7 -8.36 -9.70 -8.19
N ILE A 8 -8.14 -8.48 -7.68
CA ILE A 8 -7.40 -8.19 -6.47
C ILE A 8 -8.39 -7.95 -5.34
N LYS A 9 -8.27 -8.74 -4.27
CA LYS A 9 -8.98 -8.55 -3.00
C LYS A 9 -7.96 -8.30 -1.92
N GLY A 10 -8.16 -7.29 -1.08
CA GLY A 10 -7.23 -7.05 0.00
C GLY A 10 -7.60 -5.87 0.87
N SER A 11 -6.77 -5.62 1.87
CA SER A 11 -6.86 -4.48 2.78
C SER A 11 -5.54 -3.71 2.81
N LYS A 12 -5.66 -2.42 3.10
CA LYS A 12 -4.54 -1.53 3.39
C LYS A 12 -4.72 -0.99 4.80
N THR A 13 -3.73 -1.17 5.65
CA THR A 13 -3.72 -0.64 7.02
C THR A 13 -2.61 0.39 7.12
N LEU A 14 -2.95 1.59 7.58
CA LEU A 14 -1.98 2.63 7.94
C LEU A 14 -1.89 2.70 9.45
N THR A 15 -0.68 2.78 9.98
CA THR A 15 -0.47 2.89 11.42
C THR A 15 0.56 3.97 11.68
N LEU A 16 0.15 5.01 12.41
CA LEU A 16 1.03 6.07 12.86
C LEU A 16 1.45 5.78 14.31
N LYS A 17 2.75 5.73 14.56
CA LYS A 17 3.32 5.51 15.89
C LYS A 17 4.28 6.64 16.23
N PRO A 18 4.35 7.07 17.50
CA PRO A 18 5.45 7.93 17.93
C PRO A 18 6.77 7.17 17.79
N LYS A 19 7.82 7.87 17.35
CA LYS A 19 9.19 7.34 17.30
C LYS A 19 10.14 8.49 17.61
N ASP A 20 11.06 8.31 18.55
CA ASP A 20 11.99 9.31 19.09
C ASP A 20 12.20 10.56 18.21
N GLY A 21 11.63 11.70 18.65
CA GLY A 21 11.75 12.99 17.95
C GLY A 21 10.88 13.14 16.70
N GLY A 22 9.97 12.22 16.40
CA GLY A 22 9.10 12.27 15.24
C GLY A 22 7.99 11.22 15.25
N SER A 23 7.53 10.85 14.07
CA SER A 23 6.49 9.84 13.88
C SER A 23 6.91 8.81 12.83
N LEU A 24 6.55 7.55 13.06
CA LEU A 24 6.69 6.46 12.11
C LEU A 24 5.31 6.15 11.53
N LEU A 25 5.15 6.35 10.22
CA LEU A 25 3.96 5.94 9.48
C LEU A 25 4.26 4.62 8.75
N GLU A 26 3.63 3.55 9.21
CA GLU A 26 3.70 2.22 8.61
C GLU A 26 2.50 1.97 7.69
N VAL A 27 2.73 1.32 6.56
CA VAL A 27 1.68 0.91 5.63
C VAL A 27 1.79 -0.59 5.39
N ASN A 28 0.76 -1.33 5.75
CA ASN A 28 0.66 -2.77 5.51
C ASN A 28 -0.42 -3.07 4.46
N TRP A 29 -0.10 -3.98 3.55
CA TRP A 29 -1.01 -4.44 2.50
C TRP A 29 -1.21 -5.94 2.62
N ASP A 30 -2.43 -6.37 2.92
CA ASP A 30 -2.85 -7.77 2.81
C ASP A 30 -3.63 -7.94 1.52
N VAL A 31 -2.95 -8.32 0.44
CA VAL A 31 -3.55 -8.47 -0.90
C VAL A 31 -3.47 -9.92 -1.38
N LYS A 32 -4.60 -10.41 -1.87
CA LYS A 32 -4.76 -11.74 -2.47
C LYS A 32 -5.34 -11.59 -3.87
N MET A 33 -4.82 -12.39 -4.80
CA MET A 33 -5.30 -12.43 -6.17
C MET A 33 -5.84 -13.82 -6.45
N SER A 34 -6.98 -13.90 -7.13
CA SER A 34 -7.62 -15.17 -7.49
C SER A 34 -7.44 -15.50 -8.96
N GLY A 35 -7.38 -16.80 -9.29
CA GLY A 35 -7.31 -17.29 -10.66
C GLY A 35 -5.93 -17.10 -11.32
N LEU A 36 -5.91 -17.00 -12.66
CA LEU A 36 -4.69 -16.90 -13.47
C LEU A 36 -3.85 -15.63 -13.18
N ALA A 37 -4.46 -14.60 -12.57
CA ALA A 37 -3.74 -13.42 -12.08
C ALA A 37 -2.74 -13.72 -10.95
N GLY A 38 -2.85 -14.89 -10.31
CA GLY A 38 -1.85 -15.40 -9.37
C GLY A 38 -0.43 -15.43 -9.96
N MET A 39 -0.30 -15.71 -11.27
CA MET A 39 0.99 -15.74 -11.97
C MET A 39 1.64 -14.34 -12.10
N PHE A 40 0.84 -13.27 -12.07
CA PHE A 40 1.30 -11.88 -12.16
C PHE A 40 1.43 -11.20 -10.79
N THR A 41 1.23 -11.94 -9.70
CA THR A 41 1.25 -11.43 -8.32
C THR A 41 2.53 -10.67 -8.00
N GLY A 42 3.70 -11.13 -8.50
CA GLY A 42 4.98 -10.48 -8.26
C GLY A 42 5.08 -9.07 -8.86
N MET A 43 4.64 -8.91 -10.12
CA MET A 43 4.69 -7.62 -10.82
C MET A 43 3.70 -6.62 -10.21
N ILE A 44 2.50 -7.08 -9.84
CA ILE A 44 1.48 -6.24 -9.20
C ILE A 44 1.93 -5.85 -7.78
N LYS A 45 2.48 -6.78 -6.99
CA LYS A 45 3.06 -6.47 -5.66
C LYS A 45 4.14 -5.39 -5.77
N LYS A 46 5.02 -5.49 -6.78
CA LYS A 46 6.06 -4.49 -7.03
C LYS A 46 5.47 -3.13 -7.37
N HIS A 47 4.42 -3.08 -8.19
CA HIS A 47 3.76 -1.81 -8.53
C HIS A 47 3.08 -1.16 -7.32
N ILE A 48 2.34 -1.94 -6.52
CA ILE A 48 1.71 -1.46 -5.27
C ILE A 48 2.78 -0.94 -4.29
N ARG A 49 3.89 -1.66 -4.15
CA ARG A 49 5.02 -1.25 -3.30
C ARG A 49 5.62 0.07 -3.79
N ASN A 50 6.01 0.15 -5.05
CA ASN A 50 6.65 1.35 -5.60
C ASN A 50 5.72 2.59 -5.51
N GLY A 51 4.44 2.43 -5.82
CA GLY A 51 3.46 3.51 -5.68
C GLY A 51 3.25 3.92 -4.21
N THR A 52 3.28 2.96 -3.28
CA THR A 52 3.20 3.25 -1.84
C THR A 52 4.44 3.99 -1.36
N GLU A 53 5.64 3.58 -1.76
CA GLU A 53 6.90 4.24 -1.41
C GLU A 53 6.91 5.70 -1.91
N GLN A 54 6.51 5.95 -3.15
CA GLN A 54 6.40 7.31 -3.70
C GLN A 54 5.40 8.17 -2.91
N ALA A 55 4.22 7.62 -2.59
CA ALA A 55 3.23 8.35 -1.80
C ALA A 55 3.73 8.67 -0.38
N MET A 56 4.42 7.71 0.25
CA MET A 56 5.00 7.89 1.58
C MET A 56 6.10 8.95 1.60
N GLU A 57 6.93 8.99 0.56
CA GLU A 57 7.94 10.03 0.41
C GLU A 57 7.30 11.41 0.23
N ALA A 58 6.26 11.53 -0.61
CA ALA A 58 5.53 12.78 -0.79
C ALA A 58 4.87 13.28 0.51
N ILE A 59 4.26 12.36 1.28
CA ILE A 59 3.68 12.68 2.60
C ILE A 59 4.76 13.18 3.56
N LYS A 60 5.91 12.49 3.63
CA LYS A 60 7.03 12.90 4.47
C LYS A 60 7.52 14.31 4.09
N GLN A 61 7.77 14.55 2.81
CA GLN A 61 8.24 15.85 2.32
C GLN A 61 7.24 16.97 2.63
N HIS A 62 5.94 16.71 2.51
CA HIS A 62 4.92 17.69 2.86
C HIS A 62 4.88 17.98 4.36
N ALA A 63 4.94 16.94 5.20
CA ALA A 63 4.92 17.06 6.65
C ALA A 63 6.15 17.76 7.23
N GLU A 64 7.33 17.57 6.64
CA GLU A 64 8.58 18.24 7.07
C GLU A 64 8.67 19.70 6.60
N ARG A 65 7.89 20.09 5.59
CA ARG A 65 7.84 21.46 5.06
C ARG A 65 6.74 22.32 5.69
N SER A 66 5.81 21.71 6.43
CA SER A 66 4.67 22.38 7.07
C SER A 66 5.00 22.74 8.52
#